data_AF-A0A8J3WWQ8-F1
#
_entry.id   AF-A0A8J3WWQ8-F1
#
_cell.length_a   1.000
_cell.length_b   1.000
_cell.length_c   1.000
_cell.angle_alpha   90.00
_cell.angle_beta   90.00
_cell.angle_gamma   90.00
#
_symmetry.space_group_name_H-M   'P 1'
#
loop_
_entity.id
_entity.type
_entity.pdbx_description
1 polymer ?
#
loop_
_entity_poly.entity_id
_entity_poly.type
_entity_poly.pdbx_seq_one_letter_code
_entity_poly.pdbx_strand_id
1 'polypeptide(L)'
;MPKIAPLGGPVTEVTVAVCSLVVAVVGLLVAMLAIRFAARQAAAAAEQVRTGNGFAGVSTTFGVFGLLHPLLRVFVDHPDLYPYFYQGKPVPRRGKDRVRVQVMAEMLADALSSALQMTGQIPSAKDGLSSWSLYVVHMLDTCGPLQEAMRRYPGWWPHLEELASSRTAGGRPAAPVPPVS
;
A
#
# COMPACT_ATOMS: atom_id res chain seq x y z
N MET A 1 32.69 -60.70 52.72
CA MET A 1 32.43 -59.38 52.10
C MET A 1 31.25 -58.72 52.83
N PRO A 2 31.45 -57.69 53.65
CA PRO A 2 30.35 -56.99 54.32
C PRO A 2 29.72 -55.95 53.38
N LYS A 3 28.39 -55.97 53.31
CA LYS A 3 27.54 -55.06 52.52
C LYS A 3 27.40 -53.74 53.30
N ILE A 4 28.03 -52.67 52.83
CA ILE A 4 27.92 -51.33 53.42
C ILE A 4 26.49 -50.83 53.15
N ALA A 5 25.72 -50.60 54.22
CA ALA A 5 24.37 -50.05 54.14
C ALA A 5 24.42 -48.57 53.72
N PRO A 6 23.52 -48.10 52.84
CA PRO A 6 23.54 -46.72 52.39
C PRO A 6 23.14 -45.77 53.51
N LEU A 7 24.00 -44.77 53.77
CA LEU A 7 23.77 -43.61 54.64
C LEU A 7 22.75 -42.63 54.01
N GLY A 8 21.54 -43.10 53.74
CA GLY A 8 20.39 -42.25 53.37
C GLY A 8 19.59 -41.92 54.62
N GLY A 9 19.95 -40.84 55.33
CA GLY A 9 19.21 -40.39 56.51
C GLY A 9 18.10 -39.38 56.15
N PRO A 10 17.12 -39.16 57.04
CA PRO A 10 16.04 -38.19 56.81
C PRO A 10 16.53 -36.75 56.55
N VAL A 11 17.74 -36.41 57.02
CA VAL A 11 18.37 -35.09 56.81
C VAL A 11 18.74 -34.86 55.33
N THR A 12 19.21 -35.88 54.61
CA THR A 12 19.55 -35.75 53.18
C THR A 12 18.31 -35.55 52.31
N GLU A 13 17.19 -36.21 52.64
CA GLU A 13 15.92 -36.04 51.91
C GLU A 13 15.33 -34.64 52.10
N VAL A 14 15.34 -34.14 53.34
CA VAL A 14 14.87 -32.78 53.66
C VAL A 14 15.70 -31.71 52.94
N THR A 15 17.03 -31.88 52.90
CA THR A 15 17.93 -30.92 52.23
C THR A 15 17.65 -30.88 50.72
N VAL A 16 17.47 -32.04 50.08
CA VAL A 16 17.14 -32.13 48.65
C VAL A 16 15.77 -31.51 48.36
N ALA A 17 14.77 -31.72 49.21
CA ALA A 17 13.45 -31.13 49.08
C ALA A 17 13.49 -29.59 49.16
N VAL A 18 14.24 -29.03 50.11
CA VAL A 18 14.42 -27.58 50.27
C VAL A 18 15.14 -26.98 49.06
N CYS A 19 16.23 -27.60 48.60
CA CYS A 19 16.94 -27.15 47.40
C CYS A 19 16.06 -27.15 46.16
N SER A 20 15.25 -28.20 45.98
CA SER A 20 14.32 -28.34 44.86
C SER A 20 13.23 -27.24 44.88
N LEU A 21 12.71 -26.91 46.07
CA LEU A 21 11.74 -25.84 46.23
C LEU A 21 12.34 -24.47 45.87
N VAL A 22 13.57 -24.19 46.34
CA VAL A 22 14.27 -22.93 46.01
C VAL A 22 14.47 -22.81 44.50
N VAL A 23 14.93 -23.87 43.84
CA VAL A 23 15.10 -23.88 42.37
C VAL A 23 13.77 -23.66 41.65
N ALA A 24 12.68 -24.29 42.11
CA ALA A 24 11.36 -24.12 41.52
C ALA A 24 10.85 -22.67 41.67
N VAL A 25 11.02 -22.05 42.85
CA VAL A 25 10.63 -20.65 43.08
C VAL A 25 11.45 -19.70 42.21
N VAL A 26 12.77 -19.88 42.13
CA VAL A 26 13.64 -19.06 41.28
C VAL A 26 13.27 -19.24 39.81
N GLY A 27 13.02 -20.47 39.36
CA GLY A 27 12.56 -20.77 38.01
C GLY A 27 11.25 -20.08 37.67
N LEU A 28 10.29 -20.07 38.60
CA LEU A 28 9.01 -19.37 38.43
C LEU A 28 9.19 -17.86 38.34
N LEU A 29 10.05 -17.26 39.18
CA LEU A 29 10.37 -15.83 39.13
C LEU A 29 11.00 -15.45 37.79
N VAL A 30 11.97 -16.23 37.30
CA VAL A 30 12.60 -16.02 35.99
C VAL A 30 11.58 -16.16 34.87
N ALA A 31 10.72 -17.17 34.90
CA ALA A 31 9.66 -17.35 33.92
C ALA A 31 8.68 -16.16 33.90
N MET A 32 8.26 -15.66 35.06
CA MET A 32 7.39 -14.47 35.15
C MET A 32 8.08 -13.22 34.58
N LEU A 33 9.36 -13.02 34.86
CA LEU A 33 10.14 -11.91 34.30
C LEU A 33 10.28 -12.05 32.77
N ALA A 34 10.56 -13.25 32.27
CA ALA A 34 10.65 -13.54 30.85
C ALA A 34 9.33 -13.26 30.13
N ILE A 35 8.20 -13.71 30.68
CA ILE A 35 6.85 -13.44 30.15
C ILE A 35 6.57 -11.95 30.12
N ARG A 36 6.85 -11.23 31.21
CA ARG A 36 6.64 -9.78 31.28
C ARG A 36 7.51 -9.03 30.27
N PHE A 37 8.75 -9.47 30.08
CA PHE A 37 9.65 -8.91 29.09
C PHE A 37 9.17 -9.18 27.65
N ALA A 38 8.73 -10.41 27.37
CA ALA A 38 8.14 -10.78 26.08
C ALA A 38 6.87 -9.96 25.77
N ALA A 39 5.98 -9.76 26.75
CA ALA A 39 4.78 -8.95 26.58
C ALA A 39 5.11 -7.48 26.26
N ARG A 40 6.13 -6.90 26.90
CA ARG A 40 6.60 -5.54 26.60
C ARG A 40 7.20 -5.44 25.21
N GLN A 41 7.99 -6.43 24.78
CA GLN A 41 8.53 -6.48 23.42
C GLN A 41 7.41 -6.59 22.37
N ALA A 42 6.40 -7.42 22.62
CA ALA A 42 5.24 -7.54 21.74
C ALA A 42 4.46 -6.22 21.63
N ALA A 43 4.28 -5.50 22.74
CA ALA A 43 3.63 -4.19 22.74
C ALA A 43 4.44 -3.14 21.97
N ALA A 44 5.77 -3.10 22.16
CA ALA A 44 6.64 -2.18 21.43
C ALA A 44 6.69 -2.49 19.92
N ALA A 45 6.71 -3.78 19.54
CA ALA A 45 6.64 -4.20 18.15
C ALA A 45 5.30 -3.82 17.49
N ALA A 46 4.19 -3.99 18.21
CA ALA A 46 2.87 -3.58 17.73
C ALA A 46 2.80 -2.06 17.47
N GLU A 47 3.41 -1.26 18.36
CA GLU A 47 3.50 0.19 18.20
C GLU A 47 4.34 0.59 16.97
N GLN A 48 5.47 -0.09 16.77
CA GLN A 48 6.33 0.15 15.60
C GLN A 48 5.63 -0.20 14.28
N VAL A 49 4.85 -1.29 14.24
CA VAL A 49 4.04 -1.66 13.06
C VAL A 49 2.98 -0.59 12.79
N ARG A 50 2.32 -0.07 13.83
CA ARG A 50 1.31 0.99 13.68
C ARG A 50 1.91 2.26 13.07
N THR A 51 3.04 2.75 13.60
CA THR A 51 3.72 3.93 13.07
C THR A 51 4.28 3.68 11.67
N GLY A 52 4.85 2.51 11.42
CA GLY A 52 5.34 2.10 10.10
C GLY A 52 4.24 2.07 9.04
N ASN A 53 3.06 1.53 9.36
CA ASN A 53 1.91 1.51 8.46
C ASN A 53 1.40 2.92 8.13
N GLY A 54 1.40 3.83 9.11
CA GLY A 54 1.04 5.24 8.89
C GLY A 54 2.01 5.93 7.93
N PHE A 55 3.31 5.75 8.14
CA PHE A 55 4.35 6.29 7.25
C PHE A 55 4.27 5.71 5.83
N ALA A 56 4.05 4.39 5.71
CA ALA A 56 3.87 3.73 4.42
C ALA A 56 2.69 4.32 3.63
N GLY A 57 1.57 4.63 4.30
CA GLY A 57 0.42 5.28 3.66
C GLY A 57 0.77 6.65 3.11
N VAL A 58 1.36 7.51 3.93
CA VAL A 58 1.77 8.87 3.54
C VAL A 58 2.80 8.85 2.40
N SER A 59 3.83 8.01 2.50
CA SER A 59 4.85 7.86 1.46
C SER A 59 4.26 7.38 0.14
N THR A 60 3.25 6.50 0.19
CA THR A 60 2.55 6.02 -1.00
C THR A 60 1.76 7.14 -1.67
N THR A 61 1.04 7.95 -0.88
CA THR A 61 0.32 9.12 -1.40
C THR A 61 1.27 10.10 -2.09
N PHE A 62 2.42 10.42 -1.48
CA PHE A 62 3.44 11.26 -2.12
C PHE A 62 4.01 10.62 -3.39
N GLY A 63 4.23 9.31 -3.38
CA GLY A 63 4.69 8.55 -4.55
C GLY A 63 3.73 8.68 -5.73
N VAL A 64 2.42 8.55 -5.49
CA VAL A 64 1.38 8.71 -6.51
C VAL A 64 1.41 10.12 -7.13
N PHE A 65 1.50 11.17 -6.32
CA PHE A 65 1.65 12.54 -6.85
C PHE A 65 2.97 12.73 -7.61
N GLY A 66 4.03 12.05 -7.17
CA GLY A 66 5.31 12.00 -7.86
C GLY A 66 5.22 11.43 -9.29
N LEU A 67 4.29 10.53 -9.58
CA LEU A 67 4.04 10.03 -10.94
C LEU A 67 3.33 11.06 -11.83
N LEU A 68 2.51 11.93 -11.24
CA LEU A 68 1.73 12.92 -11.98
C LEU A 68 2.51 14.23 -12.23
N HIS A 69 3.42 14.62 -11.33
CA HIS A 69 4.19 15.86 -11.48
C HIS A 69 4.98 15.97 -12.80
N PRO A 70 5.65 14.92 -13.31
CA PRO A 70 6.31 14.97 -14.62
C PRO A 70 5.32 15.27 -15.76
N LEU A 71 4.11 14.70 -15.72
CA LEU A 71 3.06 14.97 -16.71
C LEU A 71 2.58 16.42 -16.63
N LEU A 72 2.35 16.92 -15.41
CA LEU A 72 1.95 18.31 -15.20
C LEU A 72 3.03 19.29 -15.68
N ARG A 73 4.30 18.95 -15.48
CA ARG A 73 5.42 19.74 -15.99
C ARG A 73 5.41 19.82 -17.52
N VAL A 74 5.07 18.73 -18.21
CA VAL A 74 4.91 18.78 -19.67
C VAL A 74 3.81 19.75 -20.07
N PHE A 75 2.69 19.87 -19.35
CA PHE A 75 1.68 20.88 -19.67
C PHE A 75 2.14 22.32 -19.40
N VAL A 76 3.04 22.53 -18.45
CA VAL A 76 3.67 23.84 -18.23
C VAL A 76 4.61 24.18 -19.39
N ASP A 77 5.45 23.25 -19.80
CA ASP A 77 6.43 23.45 -20.88
C ASP A 77 5.78 23.47 -22.28
N HIS A 78 4.63 22.79 -22.42
CA HIS A 78 3.89 22.58 -23.66
C HIS A 78 2.37 22.75 -23.44
N PRO A 79 1.91 23.99 -23.20
CA PRO A 79 0.50 24.27 -22.90
C PRO A 79 -0.44 23.94 -24.07
N ASP A 80 0.08 23.84 -25.29
CA ASP A 80 -0.64 23.42 -26.49
C ASP A 80 -1.22 22.00 -26.39
N LEU A 81 -0.63 21.16 -25.52
CA LEU A 81 -1.08 19.79 -25.29
C LEU A 81 -2.29 19.70 -24.35
N TYR A 82 -2.43 20.63 -23.41
CA TYR A 82 -3.46 20.58 -22.36
C TYR A 82 -4.90 20.39 -22.90
N PRO A 83 -5.33 21.09 -23.97
CA PRO A 83 -6.69 20.94 -24.48
C PRO A 83 -7.05 19.52 -24.96
N TYR A 84 -6.07 18.73 -25.42
CA TYR A 84 -6.33 17.34 -25.85
C TYR A 84 -6.69 16.44 -24.68
N PHE A 85 -6.16 16.71 -23.49
CA PHE A 85 -6.32 15.86 -22.32
C PHE A 85 -7.49 16.29 -21.42
N TYR A 86 -7.69 17.61 -21.26
CA TYR A 86 -8.65 18.15 -20.28
C TYR A 86 -9.80 18.94 -20.89
N GLN A 87 -9.76 19.30 -22.18
CA GLN A 87 -10.79 20.13 -22.82
C GLN A 87 -11.48 19.42 -24.01
N GLY A 88 -11.23 18.12 -24.20
CA GLY A 88 -11.88 17.33 -25.24
C GLY A 88 -11.45 17.67 -26.68
N LYS A 89 -10.31 18.35 -26.88
CA LYS A 89 -9.79 18.61 -28.23
C LYS A 89 -9.49 17.27 -28.93
N PRO A 90 -9.94 17.06 -30.19
CA PRO A 90 -9.74 15.78 -30.88
C PRO A 90 -8.26 15.43 -31.08
N VAL A 91 -7.93 14.14 -30.93
CA VAL A 91 -6.55 13.63 -31.12
C VAL A 91 -6.07 13.92 -32.54
N PRO A 92 -4.88 14.53 -32.73
CA PRO A 92 -4.34 14.78 -34.06
C PRO A 92 -4.16 13.48 -34.84
N ARG A 93 -4.41 13.47 -36.15
CA ARG A 93 -4.33 12.21 -36.93
C ARG A 93 -2.90 11.84 -37.32
N ARG A 94 -2.01 12.82 -37.51
CA ARG A 94 -0.63 12.68 -37.99
C ARG A 94 0.25 13.82 -37.48
N GLY A 95 1.56 13.73 -37.74
CA GLY A 95 2.53 14.79 -37.45
C GLY A 95 3.09 14.73 -36.01
N LYS A 96 3.91 15.72 -35.67
CA LYS A 96 4.63 15.77 -34.39
C LYS A 96 3.68 15.83 -33.19
N ASP A 97 2.58 16.56 -33.29
CA ASP A 97 1.60 16.67 -32.20
C ASP A 97 0.86 15.37 -31.94
N ARG A 98 0.62 14.55 -32.97
CA ARG A 98 0.08 13.19 -32.77
C ARG A 98 1.03 12.36 -31.92
N VAL A 99 2.33 12.37 -32.22
CA VAL A 99 3.32 11.63 -31.44
C VAL A 99 3.37 12.13 -29.99
N ARG A 100 3.41 13.46 -29.78
CA ARG A 100 3.42 14.07 -28.44
C ARG A 100 2.19 13.70 -27.62
N VAL A 101 0.99 13.82 -28.21
CA VAL A 101 -0.27 13.45 -27.55
C VAL A 101 -0.31 11.95 -27.24
N GLN A 102 0.19 11.09 -28.13
CA GLN A 102 0.20 9.66 -27.89
C GLN A 102 1.14 9.27 -26.75
N VAL A 103 2.39 9.75 -26.77
CA VAL A 103 3.36 9.45 -25.69
C VAL A 103 2.85 9.96 -24.35
N MET A 104 2.26 11.16 -24.32
CA MET A 104 1.67 11.70 -23.10
C MET A 104 0.47 10.89 -22.61
N ALA A 105 -0.32 10.30 -23.51
CA ALA A 105 -1.42 9.41 -23.13
C ALA A 105 -0.92 8.09 -22.54
N GLU A 106 0.14 7.51 -23.10
CA GLU A 106 0.80 6.31 -22.56
C GLU A 106 1.37 6.59 -21.16
N MET A 107 2.12 7.70 -20.98
CA MET A 107 2.64 8.11 -19.68
C MET A 107 1.54 8.39 -18.64
N LEU A 108 0.42 8.99 -19.07
CA LEU A 108 -0.74 9.22 -18.21
C LEU A 108 -1.37 7.89 -17.80
N ALA A 109 -1.53 6.94 -18.73
CA ALA A 109 -2.06 5.61 -18.42
C ALA A 109 -1.16 4.86 -17.41
N ASP A 110 0.16 4.93 -17.57
CA ASP A 110 1.12 4.36 -16.62
C ASP A 110 0.95 4.94 -15.21
N ALA A 111 0.86 6.28 -15.10
CA ALA A 111 0.69 6.95 -13.82
C ALA A 111 -0.64 6.59 -13.14
N LEU A 112 -1.74 6.58 -13.88
CA LEU A 112 -3.06 6.24 -13.36
C LEU A 112 -3.13 4.75 -12.93
N SER A 113 -2.61 3.84 -13.76
CA SER A 113 -2.58 2.40 -13.48
C SER A 113 -1.74 2.08 -12.25
N SER A 114 -0.53 2.66 -12.16
CA SER A 114 0.38 2.45 -11.03
C SER A 114 -0.24 2.93 -9.72
N ALA A 115 -0.91 4.07 -9.74
CA ALA A 115 -1.56 4.60 -8.55
C ALA A 115 -2.79 3.77 -8.14
N LEU A 116 -3.56 3.22 -9.08
CA LEU A 116 -4.61 2.23 -8.76
C LEU A 116 -4.00 0.98 -8.10
N GLN A 117 -2.89 0.46 -8.63
CA GLN A 117 -2.22 -0.69 -8.04
C GLN A 117 -1.79 -0.42 -6.59
N MET A 118 -1.15 0.74 -6.36
CA MET A 118 -0.67 1.15 -5.03
C MET A 118 -1.81 1.32 -4.02
N THR A 119 -2.94 1.92 -4.42
CA THR A 119 -4.12 2.04 -3.55
C THR A 119 -4.76 0.70 -3.20
N GLY A 120 -4.71 -0.28 -4.10
CA GLY A 120 -5.20 -1.64 -3.82
C GLY A 120 -4.33 -2.41 -2.83
N GLN A 121 -3.01 -2.17 -2.83
CA GLN A 121 -2.04 -2.93 -2.05
C GLN A 121 -1.73 -2.36 -0.67
N ILE A 122 -1.96 -1.06 -0.45
CA ILE A 122 -1.57 -0.37 0.80
C ILE A 122 -2.82 0.17 1.50
N PRO A 123 -3.40 -0.58 2.45
CA PRO A 123 -4.63 -0.17 3.13
C PRO A 123 -4.55 1.20 3.79
N SER A 124 -3.40 1.56 4.37
CA SER A 124 -3.19 2.86 5.01
C SER A 124 -3.14 4.05 4.03
N ALA A 125 -3.01 3.81 2.73
CA ALA A 125 -3.06 4.84 1.70
C ALA A 125 -4.48 5.12 1.19
N LYS A 126 -5.46 4.26 1.53
CA LYS A 126 -6.83 4.34 1.00
C LYS A 126 -7.50 5.68 1.30
N ASP A 127 -7.37 6.20 2.51
CA ASP A 127 -8.03 7.46 2.89
C ASP A 127 -7.44 8.64 2.11
N GLY A 128 -6.11 8.72 2.03
CA GLY A 128 -5.39 9.79 1.32
C GLY A 128 -5.53 9.74 -0.21
N LEU A 129 -5.92 8.59 -0.76
CA LEU A 129 -6.11 8.37 -2.20
C LEU A 129 -7.56 8.00 -2.55
N SER A 130 -8.50 8.25 -1.64
CA SER A 130 -9.92 7.90 -1.82
C SER A 130 -10.55 8.63 -3.02
N SER A 131 -10.11 9.85 -3.31
CA SER A 131 -10.50 10.63 -4.49
C SER A 131 -9.77 10.21 -5.77
N TRP A 132 -8.69 9.42 -5.67
CA TRP A 132 -7.89 9.03 -6.83
C TRP A 132 -8.68 8.17 -7.80
N SER A 133 -9.47 7.20 -7.30
CA SER A 133 -10.33 6.38 -8.13
C SER A 133 -11.35 7.24 -8.90
N LEU A 134 -11.92 8.28 -8.28
CA LEU A 134 -12.82 9.23 -8.93
C LEU A 134 -12.10 10.02 -10.04
N TYR A 135 -10.86 10.45 -9.79
CA TYR A 135 -10.06 11.13 -10.81
C TYR A 135 -9.74 10.20 -11.99
N VAL A 136 -9.32 8.96 -11.74
CA VAL A 136 -9.05 7.98 -12.79
C VAL A 136 -10.32 7.70 -13.59
N VAL A 137 -11.46 7.52 -12.92
CA VAL A 137 -12.77 7.38 -13.54
C VAL A 137 -13.10 8.55 -14.45
N HIS A 138 -12.91 9.78 -13.96
CA HIS A 138 -13.13 10.99 -14.74
C HIS A 138 -12.24 11.00 -15.99
N MET A 139 -10.93 10.74 -15.84
CA MET A 139 -10.00 10.72 -16.98
C MET A 139 -10.37 9.64 -18.00
N LEU A 140 -10.77 8.45 -17.56
CA LEU A 140 -11.24 7.39 -18.46
C LEU A 140 -12.50 7.80 -19.24
N ASP A 141 -13.34 8.70 -18.69
CA ASP A 141 -14.56 9.17 -19.35
C ASP A 141 -14.32 10.33 -20.31
N THR A 142 -13.40 11.23 -19.99
CA THR A 142 -13.27 12.53 -20.67
C THR A 142 -12.02 12.65 -21.53
N CYS A 143 -10.98 11.85 -21.26
CA CYS A 143 -9.69 11.97 -21.94
C CYS A 143 -9.63 11.10 -23.20
N GLY A 144 -9.93 11.72 -24.35
CA GLY A 144 -9.87 11.06 -25.66
C GLY A 144 -8.53 10.36 -25.97
N PRO A 145 -7.36 11.01 -25.77
CA PRO A 145 -6.05 10.37 -25.93
C PRO A 145 -5.87 9.11 -25.08
N LEU A 146 -6.29 9.15 -23.81
CA LEU A 146 -6.17 8.01 -22.89
C LEU A 146 -7.03 6.83 -23.35
N GLN A 147 -8.29 7.10 -23.72
CA GLN A 147 -9.17 6.06 -24.26
C GLN A 147 -8.63 5.46 -25.57
N GLU A 148 -8.03 6.28 -26.43
CA GLU A 148 -7.39 5.80 -27.65
C GLU A 148 -6.17 4.92 -27.34
N ALA A 149 -5.33 5.30 -26.37
CA ALA A 149 -4.19 4.49 -25.94
C ALA A 149 -4.63 3.12 -25.41
N MET A 150 -5.64 3.08 -24.53
CA MET A 150 -6.16 1.82 -23.99
C MET A 150 -6.74 0.90 -25.08
N ARG A 151 -7.46 1.46 -26.06
CA ARG A 151 -7.95 0.65 -27.20
C ARG A 151 -6.83 0.14 -28.09
N ARG A 152 -5.75 0.92 -28.23
CA ARG A 152 -4.61 0.58 -29.09
C ARG A 152 -3.74 -0.52 -28.48
N TYR A 153 -3.61 -0.55 -27.16
CA TYR A 153 -2.74 -1.46 -26.43
C TYR A 153 -3.51 -2.23 -25.35
N PRO A 154 -4.38 -3.18 -25.74
CA PRO A 154 -5.11 -3.99 -24.77
C PRO A 154 -4.16 -4.83 -23.90
N GLY A 155 -4.44 -4.91 -22.61
CA GLY A 155 -3.68 -5.64 -21.61
C GLY A 155 -2.46 -4.91 -21.04
N TRP A 156 -2.12 -3.70 -21.53
CA TRP A 156 -1.00 -2.94 -20.98
C TRP A 156 -1.30 -2.34 -19.60
N TRP A 157 -2.55 -1.97 -19.35
CA TRP A 157 -2.98 -1.36 -18.09
C TRP A 157 -4.17 -2.13 -17.48
N PRO A 158 -3.96 -3.36 -17.00
CA PRO A 158 -5.04 -4.22 -16.54
C PRO A 158 -5.88 -3.59 -15.42
N HIS A 159 -5.27 -2.78 -14.53
CA HIS A 159 -6.01 -2.09 -13.46
C HIS A 159 -6.96 -1.01 -14.00
N LEU A 160 -6.60 -0.33 -15.09
CA LEU A 160 -7.49 0.63 -15.75
C LEU A 160 -8.62 -0.11 -16.48
N GLU A 161 -8.32 -1.25 -17.11
CA GLU A 161 -9.30 -2.08 -17.82
C GLU A 161 -10.31 -2.72 -16.86
N GLU A 162 -9.85 -3.21 -15.71
CA GLU A 162 -10.70 -3.74 -14.64
C GLU A 162 -11.64 -2.65 -14.10
N LEU A 163 -11.11 -1.45 -13.86
CA LEU A 163 -11.90 -0.31 -13.42
C LEU A 163 -12.90 0.13 -14.50
N ALA A 164 -12.52 0.14 -15.78
CA ALA A 164 -13.44 0.44 -16.88
C ALA A 164 -14.55 -0.62 -17.02
N SER A 165 -14.19 -1.90 -16.88
CA SER A 165 -15.12 -3.03 -17.03
C SER A 165 -16.14 -3.09 -15.89
N SER A 166 -15.69 -2.93 -14.65
CA SER A 166 -16.56 -2.91 -13.46
C SER A 166 -17.63 -1.81 -13.52
N ARG A 167 -17.31 -0.66 -14.15
CA ARG A 167 -18.28 0.43 -14.37
C ARG A 167 -19.33 0.11 -15.43
N THR A 168 -18.92 -0.63 -16.46
CA THR A 168 -19.82 -1.07 -17.53
C THR A 168 -20.82 -2.11 -17.01
N ALA A 169 -20.39 -2.95 -16.07
CA ALA A 169 -21.23 -3.94 -15.40
C ALA A 169 -22.11 -3.36 -14.25
N GLY A 170 -21.64 -2.32 -13.56
CA GLY A 170 -22.29 -1.78 -12.36
C GLY A 170 -23.31 -0.65 -12.55
N GLY A 171 -23.48 -0.13 -13.77
CA GLY A 171 -24.29 1.08 -14.02
C GLY A 171 -23.54 2.36 -13.59
N ARG A 172 -23.55 3.37 -14.46
CA ARG A 172 -22.76 4.62 -14.32
C ARG A 172 -23.06 5.32 -12.97
N PRO A 173 -22.09 5.46 -12.05
CA PRO A 173 -22.23 6.42 -10.95
C PRO A 173 -22.21 7.85 -11.52
N ALA A 174 -23.05 8.72 -10.95
CA ALA A 174 -23.20 10.11 -11.38
C ALA A 174 -21.84 10.83 -11.44
N ALA A 175 -21.65 11.63 -12.50
CA ALA A 175 -20.41 12.36 -12.75
C ALA A 175 -20.02 13.22 -11.53
N PRO A 176 -18.74 13.27 -11.14
CA PRO A 176 -18.27 14.24 -10.15
C PRO A 176 -18.50 15.65 -10.66
N VAL A 177 -18.98 16.53 -9.78
CA VAL A 177 -19.12 17.97 -10.04
C VAL A 177 -17.72 18.53 -10.36
N PRO A 178 -17.56 19.33 -11.43
CA PRO A 178 -16.28 19.95 -11.75
C PRO A 178 -15.81 20.84 -10.60
N PRO A 179 -14.49 20.99 -10.37
CA PRO A 179 -13.98 21.97 -9.42
C PRO A 179 -14.51 23.35 -9.81
N VAL A 180 -15.19 23.99 -8.86
CA VAL A 180 -15.68 25.36 -8.98
C VAL A 180 -14.46 26.26 -9.20
N SER A 181 -14.53 27.07 -10.26
CA SER A 181 -13.54 28.12 -10.58
C SER A 181 -13.44 29.16 -9.48
#